data_AF-A0A9X3AKZ6-F1
#
_entry.id   AF-A0A9X3AKZ6-F1
#
_cell.length_a   1.000
_cell.length_b   1.000
_cell.length_c   1.000
_cell.angle_alpha   90.00
_cell.angle_beta   90.00
_cell.angle_gamma   90.00
#
_symmetry.space_group_name_H-M   'P 1'
#
loop_
_entity.id
_entity.type
_entity.pdbx_description
1 polymer ?
#
loop_
_entity_poly.entity_id
_entity_poly.type
_entity_poly.pdbx_seq_one_letter_code
_entity_poly.pdbx_strand_id
1 'polypeptide(L)'
;MASRPPDDRMRATPPTDRERGRFLVLNVVRLSGAALVLVALLVLNGAIGLPAVVGWVFLGVGLLDVFVVPQLLARKWRTPPE
;
A
#
# COMPACT_ATOMS: atom_id res chain seq x y z
N MET A 1 -17.45 35.78 33.21
CA MET A 1 -16.30 35.00 32.70
C MET A 1 -16.61 33.52 32.90
N ALA A 2 -17.25 32.88 31.92
CA ALA A 2 -17.54 31.45 31.97
C ALA A 2 -16.29 30.68 31.51
N SER A 3 -15.86 29.73 32.33
CA SER A 3 -14.78 28.79 32.05
C SER A 3 -15.05 28.03 30.75
N ARG A 4 -14.15 28.18 29.78
CA ARG A 4 -14.10 27.34 28.57
C ARG A 4 -13.65 25.94 29.03
N PRO A 5 -14.39 24.86 28.75
CA PRO A 5 -13.91 23.52 29.05
C PRO A 5 -12.59 23.26 28.30
N PRO A 6 -11.63 22.54 28.90
CA PRO A 6 -10.36 22.22 28.26
C PRO A 6 -10.61 21.42 26.99
N ASP A 7 -9.91 21.84 25.95
CA ASP A 7 -9.99 21.44 24.56
C ASP A 7 -9.64 19.95 24.38
N ASP A 8 -10.67 19.09 24.50
CA ASP A 8 -10.61 17.65 24.19
C ASP A 8 -10.20 17.34 22.73
N ARG A 9 -10.05 18.37 21.89
CA ARG A 9 -9.55 18.26 20.51
C ARG A 9 -8.09 17.83 20.42
N MET A 10 -7.35 17.84 21.52
CA MET A 10 -5.91 17.51 21.53
C MET A 10 -5.60 16.05 21.89
N ARG A 11 -6.59 15.23 22.27
CA ARG A 11 -6.37 13.79 22.51
C ARG A 11 -6.45 13.05 21.18
N ALA A 12 -5.32 12.92 20.49
CA ALA A 12 -5.20 11.96 19.39
C ALA A 12 -5.60 10.58 19.95
N THR A 13 -6.77 10.08 19.53
CA THR A 13 -7.22 8.75 19.93
C THR A 13 -6.21 7.75 19.37
N PRO A 14 -5.65 6.84 20.17
CA PRO A 14 -4.68 5.88 19.66
C PRO A 14 -5.32 5.06 18.53
N PRO A 15 -4.58 4.78 17.43
CA PRO A 15 -5.13 4.05 16.32
C PRO A 15 -5.64 2.69 16.79
N THR A 16 -6.88 2.38 16.41
CA THR A 16 -7.54 1.11 16.65
C THR A 16 -6.81 -0.03 15.92
N ASP A 17 -7.00 -1.27 16.38
CA ASP A 17 -6.38 -2.45 15.73
C ASP A 17 -6.76 -2.58 14.25
N ARG A 18 -7.97 -2.14 13.89
CA ARG A 18 -8.45 -2.14 12.50
C ARG A 18 -7.68 -1.15 11.63
N GLU A 19 -7.33 0.02 12.15
CA GLU A 19 -6.55 1.04 11.42
C GLU A 19 -5.10 0.59 11.24
N ARG A 20 -4.52 -0.03 12.27
CA ARG A 20 -3.18 -0.63 12.21
C ARG A 20 -3.12 -1.76 11.18
N GLY A 21 -4.12 -2.65 11.16
CA GLY A 21 -4.20 -3.74 10.19
C GLY A 21 -4.29 -3.25 8.75
N ARG A 22 -5.12 -2.23 8.49
CA ARG A 22 -5.24 -1.59 7.16
C ARG A 22 -3.91 -0.99 6.69
N PHE A 23 -3.24 -0.25 7.57
CA PHE A 23 -1.94 0.34 7.29
C PHE A 23 -0.88 -0.73 6.97
N LEU A 24 -0.81 -1.79 7.77
CA LEU A 24 0.11 -2.91 7.55
C LEU A 24 -0.12 -3.56 6.19
N VAL A 25 -1.37 -3.89 5.87
CA VAL A 25 -1.73 -4.52 4.58
C VAL A 25 -1.37 -3.60 3.41
N LEU A 26 -1.64 -2.30 3.49
CA LEU A 26 -1.30 -1.36 2.42
C LEU A 26 0.21 -1.29 2.17
N ASN A 27 1.00 -1.32 3.24
CA ASN A 27 2.46 -1.32 3.14
C ASN A 27 3.00 -2.64 2.58
N VAL A 28 2.47 -3.78 3.03
CA VAL A 28 2.87 -5.10 2.52
C VAL A 28 2.61 -5.19 1.01
N VAL A 29 1.44 -4.74 0.53
CA VAL A 29 1.11 -4.72 -0.90
C VAL A 29 2.07 -3.83 -1.69
N ARG A 30 2.42 -2.64 -1.16
CA ARG A 30 3.38 -1.76 -1.83
C ARG A 30 4.78 -2.36 -1.89
N LEU A 31 5.21 -2.98 -0.79
CA LEU A 31 6.52 -3.63 -0.70
C LEU A 31 6.59 -4.86 -1.62
N SER A 32 5.52 -5.65 -1.74
CA SER A 32 5.47 -6.78 -2.67
C SER A 32 5.53 -6.33 -4.12
N GLY A 33 4.79 -5.28 -4.47
CA GLY A 33 4.85 -4.68 -5.81
C GLY A 33 6.24 -4.12 -6.14
N ALA A 34 6.87 -3.42 -5.20
CA ALA A 34 8.23 -2.92 -5.36
C ALA A 34 9.24 -4.07 -5.53
N ALA A 35 9.11 -5.15 -4.76
CA ALA A 35 9.93 -6.34 -4.91
C ALA A 35 9.76 -7.00 -6.29
N LEU A 36 8.53 -7.08 -6.81
CA LEU A 36 8.26 -7.58 -8.16
C LEU A 36 8.92 -6.73 -9.25
N VAL A 37 8.89 -5.40 -9.11
CA VAL A 37 9.60 -4.49 -10.02
C VAL A 37 11.12 -4.73 -9.96
N LEU A 38 11.69 -4.91 -8.77
CA LEU A 38 13.11 -5.21 -8.64
C LEU A 38 13.47 -6.55 -9.31
N VAL A 39 12.66 -7.60 -9.10
CA VAL A 39 12.85 -8.89 -9.78
C VAL A 39 12.76 -8.74 -11.29
N ALA A 40 11.80 -7.95 -11.79
CA ALA A 40 11.69 -7.66 -13.21
C ALA A 40 12.95 -6.99 -13.77
N LEU A 41 13.49 -5.99 -13.07
CA LEU A 41 14.74 -5.33 -13.48
C LEU A 41 15.92 -6.30 -13.48
N LEU A 42 16.01 -7.19 -12.50
CA LEU A 42 17.06 -8.22 -12.46
C LEU A 42 16.94 -9.20 -13.64
N VAL A 43 15.73 -9.60 -14.02
CA VAL A 43 15.50 -10.45 -15.21
C VAL A 43 15.87 -9.70 -16.48
N LEU A 44 15.42 -8.46 -16.64
CA LEU A 44 15.67 -7.66 -17.85
C LEU A 44 17.15 -7.28 -18.02
N ASN A 45 17.89 -7.14 -16.92
CA ASN A 45 19.33 -6.90 -16.94
C ASN A 45 20.16 -8.20 -17.05
N GLY A 46 19.51 -9.36 -17.21
CA GLY A 46 20.16 -10.66 -17.37
C GLY A 46 20.84 -11.20 -16.12
N ALA A 47 20.62 -10.59 -14.94
CA ALA A 47 21.11 -11.11 -13.67
C ALA A 47 20.38 -12.41 -13.28
N ILE A 48 19.14 -12.56 -13.72
CA ILE A 48 18.36 -13.79 -13.62
C ILE A 48 18.17 -14.32 -15.04
N GLY A 49 18.60 -15.55 -15.30
CA GLY A 49 18.54 -16.22 -16.62
C GLY A 49 17.13 -16.64 -17.06
N LEU A 50 16.13 -15.80 -16.80
CA LEU A 50 14.75 -15.98 -17.26
C LEU A 50 14.54 -15.25 -18.61
N PRO A 51 13.57 -15.68 -19.42
CA PRO A 51 13.23 -14.99 -20.67
C PRO A 51 12.79 -13.53 -20.41
N ALA A 52 13.17 -12.61 -21.30
CA ALA A 52 12.84 -11.19 -21.17
C ALA A 52 11.33 -10.92 -21.07
N VAL A 53 10.50 -11.76 -21.71
CA VAL A 53 9.02 -11.73 -21.58
C VAL A 53 8.58 -11.81 -20.12
N VAL A 54 9.21 -12.68 -19.33
CA VAL A 54 8.90 -12.84 -17.90
C VAL A 54 9.23 -11.56 -17.12
N GLY A 55 10.36 -10.93 -17.45
CA GLY A 55 10.73 -9.63 -16.88
C GLY A 55 9.70 -8.53 -17.18
N TRP A 56 9.24 -8.41 -18.43
CA TRP A 56 8.22 -7.44 -18.81
C TRP A 56 6.87 -7.69 -18.12
N VAL A 57 6.46 -8.96 -17.97
CA VAL A 57 5.25 -9.32 -17.24
C VAL A 57 5.38 -8.93 -15.76
N PHE A 58 6.49 -9.27 -15.11
CA PHE A 58 6.71 -8.88 -13.71
C PHE A 58 6.78 -7.37 -13.53
N LEU A 59 7.33 -6.63 -14.49
CA LEU A 59 7.36 -5.17 -14.45
C LEU A 59 5.93 -4.61 -14.51
N GLY A 60 5.12 -5.08 -15.45
CA GLY A 60 3.72 -4.66 -15.59
C GLY A 60 2.89 -4.98 -14.35
N VAL A 61 2.98 -6.22 -13.85
CA VAL A 61 2.26 -6.66 -12.63
C VAL A 61 2.75 -5.90 -11.41
N GLY A 62 4.06 -5.74 -11.24
CA GLY A 62 4.65 -4.99 -10.13
C GLY A 62 4.20 -3.53 -10.09
N LEU A 63 4.15 -2.84 -11.23
CA LEU A 63 3.59 -1.49 -11.29
C LEU A 63 2.11 -1.48 -10.93
N LEU A 64 1.31 -2.40 -11.45
CA LEU A 64 -0.11 -2.49 -11.10
C LEU A 64 -0.32 -2.75 -9.60
N ASP A 65 0.49 -3.60 -8.97
CA ASP A 65 0.42 -3.85 -7.53
C ASP A 65 0.85 -2.64 -6.71
N VAL A 66 1.86 -1.88 -7.14
CA VAL A 66 2.29 -0.66 -6.42
C VAL A 66 1.24 0.46 -6.49
N PHE A 67 0.59 0.62 -7.64
CA PHE A 67 -0.27 1.77 -7.90
C PHE A 67 -1.77 1.47 -7.81
N VAL A 68 -2.23 0.36 -8.38
CA VAL A 68 -3.66 0.06 -8.55
C VAL A 68 -4.21 -0.68 -7.33
N VAL A 69 -3.55 -1.75 -6.87
CA VAL A 69 -4.05 -2.56 -5.75
C VAL A 69 -4.24 -1.76 -4.45
N PRO A 70 -3.30 -0.93 -3.97
CA PRO A 70 -3.51 -0.14 -2.76
C PRO A 70 -4.59 0.93 -2.95
N GLN A 71 -4.77 1.47 -4.16
CA GLN A 71 -5.90 2.38 -4.43
C GLN A 71 -7.25 1.66 -4.32
N LEU A 72 -7.36 0.45 -4.86
CA LEU A 72 -8.57 -0.36 -4.76
C LEU A 72 -8.86 -0.75 -3.30
N LEU A 73 -7.83 -1.13 -2.54
CA LEU A 73 -7.95 -1.46 -1.12
C LEU A 73 -8.38 -0.25 -0.28
N ALA A 74 -7.75 0.91 -0.54
CA ALA A 74 -8.11 2.16 0.11
C ALA A 74 -9.55 2.59 -0.21
N ARG A 75 -10.00 2.43 -1.47
CA ARG A 75 -11.40 2.69 -1.87
C ARG A 75 -12.35 1.73 -1.16
N LYS A 76 -12.05 0.43 -1.13
CA LYS A 76 -12.87 -0.60 -0.47
C LYS A 76 -13.03 -0.34 1.03
N TRP A 77 -12.00 0.21 1.69
CA TRP A 77 -12.06 0.55 3.11
C TRP A 77 -12.67 1.92 3.41
N ARG A 78 -12.79 2.80 2.40
CA ARG A 78 -13.48 4.10 2.50
C ARG A 78 -14.99 4.00 2.42
N THR A 79 -15.56 2.84 2.07
CA THR A 79 -17.02 2.66 1.96
C THR A 79 -17.65 2.34 3.33
N PRO A 80 -18.40 3.29 3.90
CA PRO A 80 -19.80 3.11 4.25
C PRO A 80 -20.66 3.87 3.22
N PRO A 81 -21.26 3.19 2.24
CA PRO A 81 -22.32 3.76 1.45
C PRO A 81 -23.67 3.39 2.09
N GLU A 82 -24.17 4.26 2.96
CA GLU A 82 -25.60 4.55 3.19
C GLU A 82 -25.74 6.02 3.56
#